data_AF-A0A925KE92-F1
#
_entry.id   AF-A0A925KE92-F1
#
_cell.length_a   1.000
_cell.length_b   1.000
_cell.length_c   1.000
_cell.angle_alpha   90.00
_cell.angle_beta   90.00
_cell.angle_gamma   90.00
#
_symmetry.space_group_name_H-M   'P 1'
#
loop_
_entity.id
_entity.type
_entity.pdbx_description
1 polymer ?
#
loop_
_entity_poly.entity_id
_entity_poly.type
_entity_poly.pdbx_seq_one_letter_code
_entity_poly.pdbx_strand_id
1 'polypeptide(L)'
;LNAKPDGYTIAQFPMGMLRIPHMQKTQWHPLNDFSFILGVSGYTFGFVVKADSPYKSFNEYVDAARKTPGEIDYGSTGNGTSPHLLLEELSGNAKVQFNHIPFKGNADLMQALIGGHVKAASDASGWDKFVDGGQMRLLVTFGDKRTKRWPQVPTAKELGYNVVGNSPYGLVGPKGMDPAVMKTLHDAFKKAMDDPKHVELLDQLNQDAWYRTGEEYATWARETFAKDKQLIERLGLAAK
;
A
#
# COMPACT_ATOMS: atom_id res chain seq x y z
N LEU A 1 7.79 -14.32 -16.05
CA LEU A 1 7.19 -14.45 -17.39
C LEU A 1 7.30 -15.86 -17.97
N ASN A 2 8.34 -16.65 -17.66
CA ASN A 2 8.53 -17.98 -18.25
C ASN A 2 8.00 -19.15 -17.38
N ALA A 3 7.20 -18.85 -16.36
CA ALA A 3 6.59 -19.91 -15.55
C ALA A 3 5.47 -20.59 -16.36
N LYS A 4 5.34 -21.92 -16.19
CA LYS A 4 4.29 -22.68 -16.86
C LYS A 4 2.91 -22.24 -16.33
N PRO A 5 1.89 -22.08 -17.20
CA PRO A 5 0.53 -21.71 -16.79
C PRO A 5 -0.25 -22.94 -16.28
N ASP A 6 0.39 -23.78 -15.45
CA ASP A 6 -0.15 -25.06 -14.97
C ASP A 6 -0.74 -25.00 -13.56
N GLY A 7 -0.75 -23.82 -12.94
CA GLY A 7 -1.32 -23.57 -11.61
C GLY A 7 -0.38 -23.83 -10.43
N TYR A 8 0.82 -24.34 -10.66
CA TYR A 8 1.81 -24.59 -9.60
C TYR A 8 2.70 -23.37 -9.31
N THR A 9 2.63 -22.34 -10.15
CA THR A 9 3.25 -21.04 -9.90
C THR A 9 2.17 -19.98 -9.91
N ILE A 10 1.98 -19.31 -8.78
CA ILE A 10 1.10 -18.14 -8.64
C ILE A 10 1.88 -17.02 -7.92
N ALA A 11 1.36 -15.80 -7.99
CA ALA A 11 1.96 -14.63 -7.39
C ALA A 11 0.91 -13.78 -6.69
N GLN A 12 1.34 -13.08 -5.63
CA GLN A 12 0.59 -11.95 -5.10
C GLN A 12 0.75 -10.76 -6.07
N PHE A 13 -0.35 -10.08 -6.36
CA PHE A 13 -0.39 -8.94 -7.25
C PHE A 13 -0.87 -7.69 -6.48
N PRO A 14 0.04 -6.96 -5.82
CA PRO A 14 -0.30 -5.70 -5.19
C PRO A 14 -0.52 -4.60 -6.23
N MET A 15 -1.26 -3.55 -5.86
CA MET A 15 -1.52 -2.39 -6.73
C MET A 15 -0.25 -1.76 -7.35
N GLY A 16 0.90 -1.84 -6.68
CA GLY A 16 2.18 -1.38 -7.23
C GLY A 16 2.57 -2.01 -8.59
N MET A 17 2.10 -3.23 -8.87
CA MET A 17 2.31 -3.90 -10.17
C MET A 17 1.63 -3.14 -11.32
N LEU A 18 0.57 -2.37 -11.05
CA LEU A 18 -0.07 -1.53 -12.07
C LEU A 18 0.67 -0.22 -12.31
N ARG A 19 1.53 0.20 -11.38
CA ARG A 19 2.19 1.52 -11.39
C ARG A 19 3.57 1.47 -12.02
N ILE A 20 4.34 0.44 -11.69
CA ILE A 20 5.73 0.29 -12.14
C ILE A 20 5.88 0.50 -13.67
N PRO A 21 5.03 -0.07 -14.54
CA PRO A 21 5.17 0.09 -15.99
C PRO A 21 4.97 1.52 -16.50
N HIS A 22 4.30 2.39 -15.74
CA HIS A 22 4.18 3.83 -16.07
C HIS A 22 5.41 4.63 -15.66
N MET A 23 6.17 4.13 -14.67
CA MET A 23 7.32 4.81 -14.09
C MET A 23 8.66 4.35 -14.67
N GLN A 24 8.73 3.12 -15.19
CA GLN A 24 9.94 2.55 -15.75
C GLN A 24 9.64 1.47 -16.78
N LYS A 25 10.63 1.17 -17.63
CA LYS A 25 10.52 0.10 -18.61
C LYS A 25 10.49 -1.26 -17.90
N THR A 26 9.43 -2.03 -18.12
CA THR A 26 9.29 -3.41 -17.66
C THR A 26 9.41 -4.40 -18.81
N GLN A 27 9.82 -5.63 -18.49
CA GLN A 27 9.81 -6.75 -19.44
C GLN A 27 8.43 -7.45 -19.52
N TRP A 28 7.48 -7.01 -18.69
CA TRP A 28 6.15 -7.60 -18.53
C TRP A 28 5.07 -6.52 -18.62
N HIS A 29 3.86 -6.92 -18.99
CA HIS A 29 2.66 -6.08 -19.01
C HIS A 29 1.66 -6.49 -17.92
N PRO A 30 1.25 -5.58 -17.03
CA PRO A 30 0.45 -5.90 -15.83
C PRO A 30 -0.91 -6.53 -16.12
N LEU A 31 -1.48 -6.20 -17.27
CA LEU A 31 -2.82 -6.64 -17.64
C LEU A 31 -2.82 -7.84 -18.59
N ASN A 32 -1.71 -8.08 -19.30
CA ASN A 32 -1.70 -9.00 -20.45
C ASN A 32 -0.86 -10.25 -20.19
N ASP A 33 0.03 -10.22 -19.20
CA ASP A 33 0.94 -11.33 -18.90
C ASP A 33 0.52 -12.13 -17.66
N PHE A 34 -0.67 -11.86 -17.13
CA PHE A 34 -1.20 -12.46 -15.91
C PHE A 34 -2.64 -12.94 -16.10
N SER A 35 -2.95 -14.09 -15.53
CA SER A 35 -4.32 -14.58 -15.32
C SER A 35 -4.77 -14.22 -13.90
N PHE A 36 -5.81 -13.40 -13.76
CA PHE A 36 -6.32 -12.93 -12.47
C PHE A 36 -7.20 -14.00 -11.80
N ILE A 37 -6.81 -14.44 -10.59
CA ILE A 37 -7.47 -15.55 -9.89
C ILE A 37 -8.58 -15.01 -8.99
N LEU A 38 -8.24 -14.12 -8.04
CA LEU A 38 -9.19 -13.41 -7.17
C LEU A 38 -8.53 -12.27 -6.40
N GLY A 39 -9.34 -11.29 -5.98
CA GLY A 39 -8.98 -10.30 -4.97
C GLY A 39 -9.05 -10.90 -3.56
N VAL A 40 -8.08 -10.53 -2.70
CA VAL A 40 -7.96 -11.08 -1.34
C VAL A 40 -8.34 -10.03 -0.30
N SER A 41 -7.54 -8.97 -0.18
CA SER A 41 -7.60 -8.04 0.95
C SER A 41 -6.99 -6.68 0.59
N GLY A 42 -7.10 -5.71 1.50
CA GLY A 42 -6.50 -4.38 1.41
C GLY A 42 -5.58 -4.07 2.60
N TYR A 43 -4.53 -3.29 2.32
CA TYR A 43 -3.61 -2.81 3.35
C TYR A 43 -4.16 -1.64 4.15
N THR A 44 -3.86 -1.60 5.46
CA THR A 44 -4.03 -0.40 6.30
C THR A 44 -2.74 0.37 6.36
N PHE A 45 -2.69 1.51 5.67
CA PHE A 45 -1.53 2.40 5.72
C PHE A 45 -1.58 3.32 6.93
N GLY A 46 -0.42 3.47 7.55
CA GLY A 46 -0.19 4.37 8.67
C GLY A 46 1.07 5.20 8.45
N PHE A 47 1.08 6.38 9.07
CA PHE A 47 2.26 7.22 9.20
C PHE A 47 2.69 7.25 10.66
N VAL A 48 3.88 6.71 10.94
CA VAL A 48 4.39 6.51 12.29
C VAL A 48 5.66 7.29 12.54
N VAL A 49 5.86 7.69 13.78
CA VAL A 49 7.12 8.26 14.30
C VAL A 49 7.57 7.46 15.52
N LYS A 50 8.82 7.60 15.95
CA LYS A 50 9.26 7.08 17.26
C LYS A 50 8.45 7.71 18.40
N ALA A 51 8.28 6.99 19.49
CA ALA A 51 7.50 7.48 20.64
C ALA A 51 8.09 8.77 21.27
N ASP A 52 9.41 8.92 21.23
CA ASP A 52 10.17 10.10 21.70
C ASP A 52 10.23 11.23 20.67
N SER A 53 9.63 11.06 19.48
CA SER A 53 9.55 12.10 18.46
C SER A 53 8.90 13.37 19.03
N PRO A 54 9.42 14.56 18.69
CA PRO A 54 8.80 15.83 19.08
C PRO A 54 7.42 16.03 18.44
N TYR A 55 7.11 15.30 17.37
CA TYR A 55 5.84 15.37 16.67
C TYR A 55 4.81 14.44 17.32
N LYS A 56 3.75 15.02 17.87
CA LYS A 56 2.67 14.31 18.57
C LYS A 56 1.42 14.15 17.72
N SER A 57 1.30 14.93 16.66
CA SER A 57 0.20 14.85 15.69
C SER A 57 0.73 14.93 14.26
N PHE A 58 -0.07 14.44 13.29
CA PHE A 58 0.31 14.54 11.89
C PHE A 58 0.32 15.99 11.39
N ASN A 59 -0.56 16.85 11.91
CA ASN A 59 -0.56 18.28 11.59
C ASN A 59 0.73 18.98 12.05
N GLU A 60 1.26 18.65 13.23
CA GLU A 60 2.57 19.16 13.68
C GLU A 60 3.69 18.75 12.72
N TYR A 61 3.63 17.52 12.20
CA TYR A 61 4.60 17.00 11.24
C TYR A 61 4.54 17.78 9.91
N VAL A 62 3.32 18.02 9.40
CA VAL A 62 3.08 18.81 8.19
C VAL A 62 3.51 20.27 8.38
N ASP A 63 3.20 20.86 9.53
CA ASP A 63 3.56 22.25 9.83
C ASP A 63 5.08 22.43 9.99
N ALA A 64 5.79 21.43 10.50
CA ALA A 64 7.24 21.43 10.49
C ALA A 64 7.79 21.42 9.06
N ALA A 65 7.25 20.56 8.19
CA ALA A 65 7.67 20.50 6.79
C ALA A 65 7.34 21.77 6.00
N ARG A 66 6.28 22.50 6.37
CA ARG A 66 5.97 23.83 5.79
C ARG A 66 7.00 24.89 6.17
N LYS A 67 7.55 24.83 7.39
CA LYS A 67 8.57 25.79 7.87
C LYS A 67 9.91 25.57 7.20
N THR A 68 10.24 24.31 6.90
CA THR A 68 11.52 23.91 6.29
C THR A 68 11.28 22.94 5.13
N PRO A 69 10.82 23.45 3.96
CA PRO A 69 10.49 22.62 2.80
C PRO A 69 11.66 21.73 2.37
N GLY A 70 11.43 20.43 2.28
CA GLY A 70 12.45 19.45 1.87
C GLY A 70 13.46 19.05 2.96
N GLU A 71 13.32 19.50 4.21
CA GLU A 71 14.20 19.06 5.32
C GLU A 71 13.56 18.02 6.25
N ILE A 72 12.23 17.98 6.32
CA ILE A 72 11.50 16.97 7.08
C ILE A 72 11.39 15.71 6.22
N ASP A 73 12.18 14.71 6.58
CA ASP A 73 12.24 13.44 5.87
C ASP A 73 11.14 12.46 6.29
N TYR A 74 10.85 11.47 5.45
CA TYR A 74 10.10 10.28 5.83
C TYR A 74 10.57 9.11 4.97
N GLY A 75 10.46 7.90 5.50
CA GLY A 75 10.73 6.68 4.76
C GLY A 75 9.48 6.00 4.19
N SER A 76 9.64 5.30 3.08
CA SER A 76 8.64 4.34 2.57
C SER A 76 9.31 3.12 1.95
N THR A 77 8.54 2.10 1.58
CA THR A 77 9.03 0.87 0.94
C THR A 77 9.41 1.03 -0.53
N GLY A 78 9.72 2.25 -0.99
CA GLY A 78 10.25 2.54 -2.32
C GLY A 78 9.38 3.45 -3.17
N ASN A 79 9.98 3.94 -4.26
CA ASN A 79 9.32 4.85 -5.19
C ASN A 79 8.14 4.18 -5.90
N GLY A 80 7.05 4.92 -6.06
CA GLY A 80 5.83 4.44 -6.74
C GLY A 80 4.94 3.49 -5.94
N THR A 81 5.39 3.09 -4.75
CA THR A 81 4.58 2.27 -3.85
C THR A 81 3.41 3.08 -3.26
N SER A 82 2.37 2.40 -2.80
CA SER A 82 1.24 3.04 -2.13
C SER A 82 1.64 4.00 -0.99
N PRO A 83 2.52 3.63 -0.02
CA PRO A 83 2.89 4.55 1.05
C PRO A 83 3.64 5.79 0.56
N HIS A 84 4.37 5.71 -0.57
CA HIS A 84 4.97 6.87 -1.21
C HIS A 84 3.89 7.76 -1.86
N LEU A 85 3.07 7.21 -2.75
CA LEU A 85 2.11 8.02 -3.51
C LEU A 85 1.02 8.64 -2.64
N LEU A 86 0.66 8.02 -1.51
CA LEU A 86 -0.25 8.62 -0.54
C LEU A 86 0.31 9.91 0.06
N LEU A 87 1.62 9.93 0.36
CA LEU A 87 2.26 11.11 0.90
C LEU A 87 2.53 12.16 -0.18
N GLU A 88 2.82 11.75 -1.42
CA GLU A 88 2.95 12.68 -2.55
C GLU A 88 1.61 13.38 -2.87
N GLU A 89 0.50 12.62 -2.92
CA GLU A 89 -0.83 13.21 -3.12
C GLU A 89 -1.22 14.12 -1.96
N LEU A 90 -0.94 13.71 -0.71
CA LEU A 90 -1.15 14.53 0.47
C LEU A 90 -0.32 15.83 0.40
N SER A 91 0.93 15.72 -0.04
CA SER A 91 1.86 16.85 -0.17
C SER A 91 1.34 17.87 -1.18
N GLY A 92 0.83 17.40 -2.32
CA GLY A 92 0.17 18.24 -3.32
C GLY A 92 -1.07 18.95 -2.76
N ASN A 93 -1.94 18.22 -2.05
CA ASN A 93 -3.15 18.79 -1.46
C ASN A 93 -2.85 19.81 -0.34
N ALA A 94 -1.85 19.52 0.49
CA ALA A 94 -1.44 20.33 1.64
C ALA A 94 -0.47 21.48 1.29
N LYS A 95 0.03 21.49 0.04
CA LYS A 95 1.09 22.39 -0.45
C LYS A 95 2.32 22.36 0.45
N VAL A 96 2.81 21.16 0.75
CA VAL A 96 3.99 20.93 1.59
C VAL A 96 5.00 20.07 0.83
N GLN A 97 6.27 20.16 1.21
CA GLN A 97 7.34 19.35 0.61
C GLN A 97 8.06 18.56 1.70
N PHE A 98 7.93 17.24 1.65
CA PHE A 98 8.75 16.33 2.46
C PHE A 98 9.97 15.84 1.67
N ASN A 99 10.98 15.35 2.40
CA ASN A 99 12.10 14.63 1.81
C ASN A 99 11.85 13.12 1.85
N HIS A 100 11.51 12.52 0.72
CA HIS A 100 11.25 11.09 0.65
C HIS A 100 12.54 10.27 0.59
N ILE A 101 12.70 9.32 1.52
CA ILE A 101 13.82 8.38 1.56
C ILE A 101 13.29 6.97 1.21
N PRO A 102 13.59 6.41 0.03
CA PRO A 102 13.12 5.08 -0.35
C PRO A 102 13.95 3.95 0.27
N PHE A 103 13.27 2.95 0.83
CA PHE A 103 13.88 1.73 1.38
C PHE A 103 13.50 0.50 0.55
N LYS A 104 14.29 -0.57 0.65
CA LYS A 104 14.08 -1.81 -0.15
C LYS A 104 12.87 -2.63 0.31
N GLY A 105 12.34 -2.35 1.49
CA GLY A 105 11.19 -3.03 2.06
C GLY A 105 10.96 -2.63 3.52
N ASN A 106 9.92 -3.22 4.13
CA ASN A 106 9.49 -2.87 5.49
C ASN A 106 10.59 -3.07 6.54
N ALA A 107 11.31 -4.19 6.52
CA ALA A 107 12.33 -4.49 7.53
C ALA A 107 13.44 -3.44 7.58
N ASP A 108 13.91 -2.99 6.41
CA ASP A 108 14.91 -1.95 6.24
C ASP A 108 14.40 -0.59 6.74
N LEU A 109 13.17 -0.22 6.36
CA LEU A 109 12.49 0.99 6.81
C LEU A 109 12.29 1.05 8.34
N MET A 110 11.81 -0.03 8.95
CA MET A 110 11.57 -0.09 10.40
C MET A 110 12.88 0.02 11.19
N GLN A 111 13.95 -0.62 10.73
CA GLN A 111 15.28 -0.46 11.34
C GLN A 111 15.77 0.98 11.25
N ALA A 112 15.61 1.63 10.09
CA ALA A 112 15.99 3.02 9.90
C ALA A 112 15.21 3.97 10.81
N LEU A 113 13.89 3.78 10.96
CA LEU A 113 13.09 4.58 11.88
C LEU A 113 13.49 4.34 13.33
N ILE A 114 13.69 3.09 13.76
CA ILE A 114 14.11 2.77 15.13
C ILE A 114 15.46 3.41 15.45
N GLY A 115 16.41 3.32 14.52
CA GLY A 115 17.74 3.92 14.61
C GLY A 115 17.77 5.45 14.48
N GLY A 116 16.65 6.08 14.13
CA GLY A 116 16.56 7.54 13.96
C GLY A 116 17.20 8.05 12.67
N HIS A 117 17.43 7.19 11.68
CA HIS A 117 17.94 7.58 10.36
C HIS A 117 16.88 8.25 9.48
N VAL A 118 15.60 8.06 9.82
CA VAL A 118 14.46 8.83 9.30
C VAL A 118 13.56 9.22 10.47
N LYS A 119 12.89 10.38 10.34
CA LYS A 119 12.01 10.98 11.35
C LYS A 119 10.65 10.28 11.43
N ALA A 120 10.20 9.71 10.32
CA ALA A 120 8.92 9.00 10.21
C ALA A 120 8.96 7.89 9.16
N ALA A 121 7.98 6.98 9.22
CA ALA A 121 7.73 5.97 8.20
C ALA A 121 6.27 6.00 7.74
N SER A 122 6.06 5.95 6.43
CA SER A 122 4.78 5.65 5.79
C SER A 122 4.82 4.20 5.31
N ASP A 123 3.96 3.34 5.84
CA ASP A 123 3.89 1.93 5.45
C ASP A 123 2.55 1.27 5.83
N ALA A 124 2.31 0.04 5.38
CA ALA A 124 1.11 -0.75 5.60
C ALA A 124 1.22 -1.83 6.69
N SER A 125 2.43 -2.18 7.11
CA SER A 125 2.65 -3.32 8.00
C SER A 125 3.89 -3.13 8.86
N GLY A 126 4.07 -3.98 9.86
CA GLY A 126 5.30 -4.05 10.66
C GLY A 126 5.45 -2.96 11.72
N TRP A 127 4.81 -1.80 11.56
CA TRP A 127 4.79 -0.74 12.57
C TRP A 127 3.75 -0.96 13.68
N ASP A 128 2.73 -1.77 13.44
CA ASP A 128 1.60 -2.01 14.35
C ASP A 128 2.05 -2.54 15.71
N LYS A 129 2.97 -3.50 15.73
CA LYS A 129 3.53 -4.07 16.97
C LYS A 129 4.32 -3.05 17.77
N PHE A 130 5.04 -2.14 17.10
CA PHE A 130 5.80 -1.08 17.77
C PHE A 130 4.90 0.03 18.31
N VAL A 131 3.79 0.32 17.62
CA VAL A 131 2.77 1.25 18.13
C VAL A 131 2.09 0.68 19.37
N ASP A 132 1.67 -0.58 19.32
CA ASP A 132 1.03 -1.24 20.47
C ASP A 132 1.99 -1.44 21.65
N GLY A 133 3.27 -1.69 21.36
CA GLY A 133 4.34 -1.75 22.36
C GLY A 133 4.79 -0.38 22.89
N GLY A 134 4.22 0.74 22.39
CA GLY A 134 4.55 2.10 22.83
C GLY A 134 5.92 2.62 22.38
N GLN A 135 6.58 1.93 21.45
CA GLN A 135 7.87 2.32 20.88
C GLN A 135 7.71 3.32 19.72
N MET A 136 6.54 3.33 19.09
CA MET A 136 6.16 4.25 18.02
C MET A 136 4.81 4.91 18.31
N ARG A 137 4.56 6.05 17.66
CA ARG A 137 3.27 6.75 17.67
C ARG A 137 2.71 6.74 16.25
N LEU A 138 1.50 6.23 16.09
CA LEU A 138 0.73 6.35 14.86
C LEU A 138 0.06 7.74 14.81
N LEU A 139 0.44 8.55 13.81
CA LEU A 139 -0.02 9.94 13.69
C LEU A 139 -1.28 10.07 12.82
N VAL A 140 -1.37 9.27 11.76
CA VAL A 140 -2.51 9.28 10.83
C VAL A 140 -2.61 7.92 10.13
N THR A 141 -3.84 7.57 9.75
CA THR A 141 -4.11 6.44 8.84
C THR A 141 -4.70 6.94 7.52
N PHE A 142 -4.56 6.15 6.46
CA PHE A 142 -5.07 6.54 5.13
C PHE A 142 -6.38 5.82 4.75
N GLY A 143 -7.06 5.18 5.71
CA GLY A 143 -8.38 4.60 5.47
C GLY A 143 -9.47 5.66 5.27
N ASP A 144 -10.59 5.28 4.66
CA ASP A 144 -11.78 6.15 4.55
C ASP A 144 -12.41 6.42 5.92
N LYS A 145 -12.24 5.47 6.86
CA LYS A 145 -12.70 5.50 8.23
C LYS A 145 -11.56 5.13 9.17
N ARG A 146 -11.68 5.51 10.44
CA ARG A 146 -10.72 5.13 11.47
C ARG A 146 -10.69 3.61 11.64
N THR A 147 -9.50 3.10 11.97
CA THR A 147 -9.31 1.69 12.29
C THR A 147 -10.02 1.33 13.60
N LYS A 148 -10.46 0.07 13.73
CA LYS A 148 -11.01 -0.44 14.99
C LYS A 148 -9.96 -0.53 16.10
N ARG A 149 -8.70 -0.84 15.75
CA ARG A 149 -7.59 -1.03 16.70
C ARG A 149 -7.04 0.28 17.25
N TRP A 150 -7.02 1.34 16.45
CA TRP A 150 -6.59 2.69 16.86
C TRP A 150 -7.68 3.74 16.59
N PRO A 151 -8.84 3.67 17.28
CA PRO A 151 -9.99 4.56 17.03
C PRO A 151 -9.72 6.03 17.38
N GLN A 152 -8.69 6.30 18.19
CA GLN A 152 -8.23 7.64 18.54
C GLN A 152 -7.39 8.31 17.45
N VAL A 153 -6.82 7.53 16.52
CA VAL A 153 -5.97 8.04 15.46
C VAL A 153 -6.84 8.52 14.29
N PRO A 154 -6.69 9.77 13.83
CA PRO A 154 -7.49 10.29 12.73
C PRO A 154 -7.09 9.68 11.38
N THR A 155 -7.99 9.76 10.42
CA THR A 155 -7.66 9.53 9.02
C THR A 155 -7.15 10.81 8.35
N ALA A 156 -6.38 10.68 7.26
CA ALA A 156 -5.97 11.81 6.44
C ALA A 156 -7.18 12.58 5.87
N LYS A 157 -8.30 11.88 5.62
CA LYS A 157 -9.57 12.47 5.20
C LYS A 157 -10.18 13.35 6.31
N GLU A 158 -10.23 12.88 7.55
CA GLU A 158 -10.72 13.67 8.70
C GLU A 158 -9.88 14.92 8.96
N LEU A 159 -8.57 14.85 8.69
CA LEU A 159 -7.66 15.99 8.81
C LEU A 159 -7.75 16.99 7.63
N GLY A 160 -8.62 16.74 6.66
CA GLY A 160 -8.84 17.65 5.53
C GLY A 160 -7.81 17.52 4.39
N TYR A 161 -6.94 16.51 4.43
CA TYR A 161 -5.98 16.25 3.35
C TYR A 161 -6.61 15.54 2.14
N ASN A 162 -7.83 15.00 2.29
CA ASN A 162 -8.60 14.36 1.21
C ASN A 162 -7.87 13.22 0.49
N VAL A 163 -7.06 12.47 1.23
CA VAL A 163 -6.36 11.27 0.73
C VAL A 163 -6.96 10.02 1.36
N VAL A 164 -7.29 9.04 0.53
CA VAL A 164 -7.71 7.70 0.95
C VAL A 164 -6.91 6.65 0.20
N GLY A 165 -6.14 5.86 0.94
CA GLY A 165 -5.31 4.78 0.44
C GLY A 165 -6.04 3.46 0.43
N ASN A 166 -6.73 3.18 -0.67
CA ASN A 166 -7.17 1.82 -0.97
C ASN A 166 -6.09 1.15 -1.83
N SER A 167 -5.37 0.18 -1.28
CA SER A 167 -4.34 -0.58 -2.00
C SER A 167 -4.60 -2.07 -1.89
N PRO A 168 -5.63 -2.58 -2.57
CA PRO A 168 -5.93 -3.99 -2.50
C PRO A 168 -4.83 -4.81 -3.19
N TYR A 169 -4.80 -6.08 -2.82
CA TYR A 169 -3.99 -7.09 -3.47
C TYR A 169 -4.79 -8.37 -3.69
N GLY A 170 -4.37 -9.14 -4.68
CA GLY A 170 -4.97 -10.41 -5.01
C GLY A 170 -3.95 -11.42 -5.50
N LEU A 171 -4.45 -12.50 -6.05
CA LEU A 171 -3.66 -13.59 -6.60
C LEU A 171 -3.77 -13.63 -8.12
N VAL A 172 -2.64 -13.85 -8.78
CA VAL A 172 -2.55 -14.04 -10.22
C VAL A 172 -1.68 -15.26 -10.51
N GLY A 173 -1.81 -15.82 -11.71
CA GLY A 173 -0.82 -16.75 -12.24
C GLY A 173 -0.35 -16.33 -13.63
N PRO A 174 0.53 -17.12 -14.27
CA PRO A 174 1.01 -16.84 -15.62
C PRO A 174 -0.13 -16.71 -16.62
N LYS A 175 0.06 -15.91 -17.67
CA LYS A 175 -0.89 -15.78 -18.77
C LYS A 175 -1.31 -17.14 -19.33
N GLY A 176 -2.61 -17.29 -19.58
CA GLY A 176 -3.14 -18.42 -20.35
C GLY A 176 -3.35 -19.69 -19.54
N MET A 177 -3.48 -19.58 -18.22
CA MET A 177 -3.89 -20.70 -17.38
C MET A 177 -5.24 -21.28 -17.82
N ASP A 178 -5.34 -22.61 -17.77
CA ASP A 178 -6.54 -23.34 -18.11
C ASP A 178 -7.72 -22.94 -17.19
N PRO A 179 -8.94 -22.72 -17.73
CA PRO A 179 -10.08 -22.30 -16.93
C PRO A 179 -10.45 -23.24 -15.77
N ALA A 180 -10.26 -24.55 -15.92
CA ALA A 180 -10.53 -25.51 -14.84
C ALA A 180 -9.48 -25.41 -13.72
N VAL A 181 -8.22 -25.15 -14.07
CA VAL A 181 -7.16 -24.85 -13.09
C VAL A 181 -7.46 -23.54 -12.37
N MET A 182 -7.84 -22.49 -13.11
CA MET A 182 -8.23 -21.20 -12.53
C MET A 182 -9.41 -21.35 -11.56
N LYS A 183 -10.44 -22.10 -11.94
CA LYS A 183 -11.59 -22.37 -11.08
C LYS A 183 -11.19 -23.13 -9.81
N THR A 184 -10.34 -24.15 -9.94
CA THR A 184 -9.85 -24.95 -8.80
C THR A 184 -9.12 -24.06 -7.79
N LEU A 185 -8.21 -23.20 -8.26
CA LEU A 185 -7.49 -22.25 -7.40
C LEU A 185 -8.45 -21.24 -6.78
N HIS A 186 -9.34 -20.65 -7.59
CA HIS A 186 -10.32 -19.69 -7.11
C HIS A 186 -11.15 -20.26 -5.97
N ASP A 187 -11.77 -21.42 -6.17
CA ASP A 187 -12.68 -22.01 -5.19
C ASP A 187 -11.95 -22.41 -3.90
N ALA A 188 -10.71 -22.91 -4.03
CA ALA A 188 -9.88 -23.25 -2.87
C ALA A 188 -9.54 -22.01 -2.03
N PHE A 189 -9.08 -20.93 -2.66
CA PHE A 189 -8.77 -19.68 -1.96
C PHE A 189 -10.01 -18.98 -1.43
N LYS A 190 -11.14 -18.99 -2.17
CA LYS A 190 -12.40 -18.44 -1.67
C LYS A 190 -12.87 -19.17 -0.41
N LYS A 191 -12.81 -20.50 -0.42
CA LYS A 191 -13.11 -21.31 0.77
C LYS A 191 -12.19 -20.95 1.94
N ALA A 192 -10.90 -20.75 1.69
CA ALA A 192 -9.96 -20.33 2.73
C ALA A 192 -10.25 -18.92 3.25
N MET A 193 -10.68 -18.00 2.37
CA MET A 193 -11.06 -16.64 2.77
C MET A 193 -12.33 -16.60 3.64
N ASP A 194 -13.22 -17.57 3.47
CA ASP A 194 -14.43 -17.70 4.27
C ASP A 194 -14.18 -18.44 5.61
N ASP A 195 -12.98 -18.99 5.81
CA ASP A 195 -12.62 -19.61 7.08
C ASP A 195 -12.54 -18.54 8.19
N PRO A 196 -13.18 -18.76 9.36
CA PRO A 196 -13.12 -17.80 10.46
C PRO A 196 -11.70 -17.40 10.88
N LYS A 197 -10.72 -18.30 10.76
CA LYS A 197 -9.30 -17.99 11.05
C LYS A 197 -8.73 -16.97 10.09
N HIS A 198 -9.19 -16.95 8.83
CA HIS A 198 -8.78 -15.92 7.89
C HIS A 198 -9.34 -14.55 8.29
N VAL A 199 -10.62 -14.49 8.66
CA VAL A 199 -11.26 -13.26 9.14
C VAL A 199 -10.56 -12.73 10.40
N GLU A 200 -10.27 -13.61 11.36
CA GLU A 200 -9.52 -13.26 12.57
C GLU A 200 -8.12 -12.74 12.23
N LEU A 201 -7.41 -13.37 11.29
CA LEU A 201 -6.10 -12.91 10.85
C LEU A 201 -6.17 -11.52 10.17
N LEU A 202 -7.18 -11.28 9.34
CA LEU A 202 -7.38 -9.97 8.73
C LEU A 202 -7.62 -8.90 9.80
N ASP A 203 -8.46 -9.16 10.81
CA ASP A 203 -8.68 -8.26 11.94
C ASP A 203 -7.37 -7.99 12.71
N GLN A 204 -6.56 -9.02 12.97
CA GLN A 204 -5.25 -8.88 13.62
C GLN A 204 -4.28 -8.02 12.79
N LEU A 205 -4.34 -8.11 11.46
CA LEU A 205 -3.52 -7.32 10.55
C LEU A 205 -4.13 -5.95 10.24
N ASN A 206 -5.30 -5.63 10.80
CA ASN A 206 -6.11 -4.46 10.48
C ASN A 206 -6.43 -4.35 8.99
N GLN A 207 -6.70 -5.47 8.33
CA GLN A 207 -7.02 -5.49 6.91
C GLN A 207 -8.49 -5.79 6.70
N ASP A 208 -9.05 -5.22 5.63
CA ASP A 208 -10.42 -5.52 5.22
C ASP A 208 -10.41 -6.57 4.09
N ALA A 209 -11.36 -7.51 4.17
CA ALA A 209 -11.58 -8.45 3.07
C ALA A 209 -11.96 -7.69 1.80
N TRP A 210 -11.29 -8.03 0.70
CA TRP A 210 -11.52 -7.43 -0.61
C TRP A 210 -11.73 -8.52 -1.66
N TYR A 211 -12.75 -9.35 -1.45
CA TYR A 211 -13.07 -10.40 -2.40
C TYR A 211 -13.54 -9.80 -3.73
N ARG A 212 -12.93 -10.28 -4.81
CA ARG A 212 -13.36 -10.10 -6.20
C ARG A 212 -13.12 -11.40 -6.92
N THR A 213 -14.05 -11.81 -7.78
CA THR A 213 -13.81 -12.87 -8.75
C THR A 213 -12.62 -12.50 -9.65
N GLY A 214 -12.02 -13.47 -10.34
CA GLY A 214 -10.93 -13.19 -11.29
C GLY A 214 -11.31 -12.16 -12.36
N GLU A 215 -12.56 -12.18 -12.83
CA GLU A 215 -13.08 -11.23 -13.82
C GLU A 215 -13.22 -9.82 -13.24
N GLU A 216 -13.86 -9.68 -12.08
CA GLU A 216 -14.00 -8.38 -11.41
C GLU A 216 -12.63 -7.81 -11.04
N TYR A 217 -11.69 -8.66 -10.62
CA TYR A 217 -10.34 -8.24 -10.30
C TYR A 217 -9.57 -7.75 -11.53
N ALA A 218 -9.71 -8.45 -12.66
CA ALA A 218 -9.15 -8.00 -13.94
C ALA A 218 -9.77 -6.67 -14.42
N THR A 219 -11.08 -6.47 -14.22
CA THR A 219 -11.75 -5.20 -14.52
C THR A 219 -11.21 -4.07 -13.66
N TRP A 220 -11.16 -4.27 -12.34
CA TRP A 220 -10.55 -3.30 -11.42
C TRP A 220 -9.10 -2.98 -11.81
N ALA A 221 -8.32 -3.98 -12.21
CA ALA A 221 -6.93 -3.79 -12.61
C ALA A 221 -6.81 -2.91 -13.87
N ARG A 222 -7.68 -3.09 -14.86
CA ARG A 222 -7.72 -2.24 -16.08
C ARG A 222 -8.05 -0.79 -15.74
N GLU A 223 -9.08 -0.57 -14.93
CA GLU A 223 -9.51 0.78 -14.52
C GLU A 223 -8.43 1.47 -13.69
N THR A 224 -7.83 0.74 -12.75
CA THR A 224 -6.78 1.25 -11.88
C THR A 224 -5.51 1.55 -12.67
N PHE A 225 -5.13 0.71 -13.63
CA PHE A 225 -3.99 0.96 -14.51
C PHE A 225 -4.13 2.28 -15.29
N ALA A 226 -5.34 2.59 -15.79
CA ALA A 226 -5.60 3.85 -16.48
C ALA A 226 -5.59 5.05 -15.53
N LYS A 227 -6.21 4.92 -14.34
CA LYS A 227 -6.23 5.97 -13.32
C LYS A 227 -4.83 6.29 -12.78
N ASP A 228 -4.05 5.25 -12.47
CA ASP A 228 -2.70 5.40 -11.92
C ASP A 228 -1.75 6.04 -12.93
N LYS A 229 -1.95 5.84 -14.24
CA LYS A 229 -1.20 6.56 -15.28
C LYS A 229 -1.30 8.07 -15.09
N GLN A 230 -2.54 8.57 -14.98
CA GLN A 230 -2.81 10.00 -14.80
C GLN A 230 -2.23 10.54 -13.49
N LEU A 231 -2.33 9.75 -12.42
CA LEU A 231 -1.72 10.08 -11.13
C LEU A 231 -0.20 10.21 -11.24
N ILE A 232 0.46 9.21 -11.82
CA ILE A 232 1.92 9.15 -11.97
C ILE A 232 2.44 10.29 -12.85
N GLU A 233 1.77 10.59 -13.96
CA GLU A 233 2.08 11.74 -14.82
C GLU A 233 1.93 13.06 -14.07
N ARG A 234 0.82 13.26 -13.35
CA ARG A 234 0.58 14.46 -12.53
C ARG A 234 1.65 14.67 -11.47
N LEU A 235 2.17 13.59 -10.87
CA LEU A 235 3.22 13.65 -9.87
C LEU A 235 4.64 13.76 -10.46
N GLY A 236 4.78 13.80 -11.79
CA GLY A 236 6.10 13.89 -12.44
C GLY A 236 6.95 12.63 -12.27
N LEU A 237 6.31 11.49 -11.99
CA LEU A 237 6.96 10.20 -11.72
C LEU A 237 6.98 9.27 -12.94
N ALA A 238 6.40 9.69 -14.06
CA ALA A 238 6.38 8.91 -15.29
C ALA A 238 7.79 8.70 -15.84
N ALA A 239 8.01 7.57 -16.52
CA ALA A 239 9.24 7.34 -17.26
C ALA A 239 9.45 8.48 -18.28
N LYS A 240 10.67 9.03 -18.33
CA LYS A 240 11.07 9.98 -19.37
C LYS A 240 11.36 9.29 -20.69
#